data_AF-A0A8C5UX65-F1
#
_entry.id   AF-A0A8C5UX65-F1
#
_cell.length_a   1.000
_cell.length_b   1.000
_cell.length_c   1.000
_cell.angle_alpha   90.00
_cell.angle_beta   90.00
_cell.angle_gamma   90.00
#
_symmetry.space_group_name_H-M   'P 1'
#
loop_
_entity.id
_entity.type
_entity.pdbx_description
1 polymer ?
#
loop_
_entity_poly.entity_id
_entity_poly.type
_entity_poly.pdbx_seq_one_letter_code
_entity_poly.pdbx_strand_id
1 'polypeptide(L)'
;MVSISPYMPSSNLYIFADELCLGTGCPVTRIQTYIYDFIYPVYECGIRTKIISEDTLLFQTEIHFTPRNMHCDHQKIPLECSAS
;
A
#
# COMPACT_ATOMS: atom_id res chain seq x y z
N MET A 1 1.09 -9.46 1.35
CA MET A 1 0.88 -8.96 -0.02
C MET A 1 -0.20 -7.88 0.04
N VAL A 2 0.03 -6.74 -0.59
CA VAL A 2 -0.98 -5.69 -0.75
C VAL A 2 -1.28 -5.56 -2.23
N SER A 3 -2.55 -5.59 -2.61
CA SER A 3 -2.99 -5.46 -4.00
C SER A 3 -3.93 -4.25 -4.11
N ILE A 4 -3.65 -3.38 -5.08
CA ILE A 4 -4.38 -2.13 -5.27
C ILE A 4 -4.97 -2.09 -6.68
N SER A 5 -6.24 -1.70 -6.79
CA SER A 5 -6.85 -1.34 -8.07
C SER A 5 -6.44 0.10 -8.42
N PRO A 6 -5.87 0.35 -9.62
CA PRO A 6 -5.49 1.68 -10.05
C PRO A 6 -6.70 2.55 -10.44
N TYR A 7 -7.86 1.93 -10.64
CA TYR A 7 -9.07 2.65 -11.03
C TYR A 7 -9.91 3.01 -9.81
N MET A 8 -10.20 4.29 -9.66
CA MET A 8 -11.08 4.82 -8.62
C MET A 8 -12.38 5.32 -9.27
N PRO A 9 -13.48 4.54 -9.22
CA PRO A 9 -14.70 4.84 -9.98
C PRO A 9 -15.37 6.16 -9.57
N SER A 10 -15.23 6.56 -8.30
CA SER A 10 -15.87 7.75 -7.74
C SER A 10 -15.30 9.07 -8.28
N SER A 11 -14.04 9.07 -8.73
CA SER A 11 -13.34 10.27 -9.21
C SER A 11 -12.93 10.18 -10.68
N ASN A 12 -13.23 9.06 -11.37
CA ASN A 12 -12.78 8.75 -12.73
C ASN A 12 -11.26 8.95 -12.90
N LEU A 13 -10.50 8.67 -11.82
CA LEU A 13 -9.06 8.79 -11.78
C LEU A 13 -8.43 7.43 -12.02
N TYR A 14 -7.38 7.45 -12.84
CA TYR A 14 -6.47 6.34 -13.02
C TYR A 14 -5.15 6.69 -12.35
N ILE A 15 -4.79 5.90 -11.34
CA ILE A 15 -3.57 6.07 -10.56
C ILE A 15 -2.45 5.29 -11.26
N PHE A 16 -1.32 5.94 -11.52
CA PHE A 16 -0.14 5.28 -12.06
C PHE A 16 0.67 4.58 -10.96
N ALA A 17 1.40 3.52 -11.33
CA ALA A 17 2.15 2.70 -10.38
C ALA A 17 3.23 3.46 -9.58
N ASP A 18 3.86 4.46 -10.19
CA ASP A 18 4.87 5.35 -9.57
C ASP A 18 4.27 6.45 -8.68
N GLU A 19 2.95 6.67 -8.75
CA GLU A 19 2.25 7.55 -7.82
C GLU A 19 1.98 6.84 -6.48
N LEU A 20 2.27 5.54 -6.39
CA LEU A 20 2.05 4.72 -5.21
C LEU A 20 3.35 4.17 -4.67
N CYS A 21 3.51 4.27 -3.34
CA CYS A 21 4.57 3.56 -2.65
C CYS A 21 4.11 3.02 -1.29
N LEU A 22 4.72 1.92 -0.86
CA LEU A 22 4.44 1.26 0.41
C LEU A 22 5.42 1.76 1.48
N GLY A 23 4.86 2.17 2.61
CA GLY A 23 5.56 2.57 3.83
C GLY A 23 6.68 3.58 3.56
N THR A 24 7.94 3.17 3.66
CA THR A 24 9.11 4.05 3.51
C THR A 24 9.50 4.33 2.05
N GLY A 25 8.57 4.25 1.10
CA GLY A 25 8.82 4.57 -0.31
C GLY A 25 9.06 3.36 -1.23
N CYS A 26 8.66 2.17 -0.82
CA CYS A 26 8.84 0.97 -1.65
C CYS A 26 7.90 0.96 -2.88
N PRO A 27 8.41 0.74 -4.10
CA PRO A 27 7.60 0.79 -5.32
C PRO A 27 6.73 -0.46 -5.51
N VAL A 28 5.83 -0.41 -6.50
CA VAL A 28 5.05 -1.58 -6.96
C VAL A 28 6.01 -2.67 -7.43
N THR A 29 5.78 -3.91 -6.97
CA THR A 29 6.65 -5.06 -7.30
C THR A 29 6.18 -5.81 -8.54
N ARG A 30 4.87 -5.87 -8.78
CA ARG A 30 4.29 -6.54 -9.94
C ARG A 30 3.05 -5.79 -10.41
N ILE A 31 2.98 -5.56 -11.72
CA ILE A 31 1.83 -4.94 -12.38
C ILE A 31 1.10 -6.03 -13.14
N GLN A 32 -0.19 -6.18 -12.86
CA GLN A 32 -1.13 -7.01 -13.60
C GLN A 32 -2.21 -6.12 -14.23
N THR A 33 -3.03 -6.70 -15.09
CA THR A 33 -4.17 -6.00 -15.70
C THR A 33 -5.09 -5.46 -14.61
N TYR A 34 -5.08 -4.13 -14.43
CA TYR A 34 -5.83 -3.39 -13.41
C TYR A 34 -5.51 -3.74 -11.95
N ILE A 35 -4.33 -4.29 -11.65
CA ILE A 35 -3.92 -4.58 -10.27
C ILE A 35 -2.43 -4.28 -10.10
N TYR A 36 -2.07 -3.56 -9.04
CA TYR A 36 -0.70 -3.34 -8.61
C TYR A 36 -0.44 -4.11 -7.31
N ASP A 37 0.56 -4.98 -7.34
CA ASP A 37 0.95 -5.78 -6.19
C ASP A 37 2.23 -5.23 -5.55
N PHE A 38 2.19 -5.11 -4.22
CA PHE A 38 3.34 -4.89 -3.35
C PHE A 38 3.62 -6.19 -2.58
N ILE A 39 4.69 -6.86 -2.98
CA ILE A 39 5.15 -8.14 -2.43
C ILE A 39 6.50 -7.90 -1.77
N TYR A 40 6.46 -7.56 -0.48
CA TYR A 40 7.65 -7.34 0.34
C TYR A 40 7.63 -8.24 1.58
N PRO A 41 8.80 -8.62 2.11
CA PRO A 41 8.90 -9.21 3.44
C PRO A 41 8.35 -8.28 4.53
N VAL A 42 7.77 -8.85 5.58
CA VAL A 42 7.13 -8.09 6.69
C VAL A 42 8.10 -7.26 7.54
N TYR A 43 9.41 -7.43 7.34
CA TYR A 43 10.46 -6.66 8.00
C TYR A 43 11.03 -5.53 7.11
N GLU A 44 10.55 -5.41 5.87
CA GLU A 44 10.98 -4.37 4.93
C GLU A 44 9.94 -3.23 4.82
N CYS A 45 10.31 -2.19 4.09
CA CYS A 45 9.42 -1.08 3.72
C CYS A 45 8.78 -0.35 4.91
N GLY A 46 9.37 -0.46 6.10
CA GLY A 46 8.84 0.12 7.33
C GLY A 46 7.56 -0.56 7.85
N ILE A 47 7.29 -1.79 7.43
CA ILE A 47 6.19 -2.59 7.99
C ILE A 47 6.51 -2.89 9.47
N ARG A 48 5.59 -2.53 10.35
CA ARG A 48 5.72 -2.69 11.80
C ARG A 48 4.99 -3.95 12.22
N THR A 49 5.64 -4.80 13.00
CA THR A 49 5.01 -5.99 13.58
C THR A 49 4.80 -5.76 15.08
N LYS A 50 3.62 -6.08 15.59
CA LYS A 50 3.26 -6.04 17.01
C LYS A 50 2.65 -7.37 17.42
N ILE A 51 2.96 -7.83 18.63
CA ILE A 51 2.31 -9.00 19.22
C ILE A 51 1.09 -8.48 19.98
N ILE A 52 -0.12 -8.91 19.59
CA ILE A 52 -1.37 -8.46 20.24
C ILE A 52 -1.98 -9.54 21.15
N SER A 53 -1.63 -10.81 20.94
CA SER A 53 -1.91 -11.93 21.85
C SER A 53 -0.86 -13.03 21.67
N GLU A 54 -0.90 -14.09 22.48
CA GLU A 54 0.07 -15.20 22.47
C GLU A 54 0.38 -15.72 21.06
N ASP A 55 -0.67 -15.92 20.25
CA ASP A 55 -0.54 -16.43 18.88
C ASP A 55 -0.87 -15.40 17.79
N THR A 56 -1.13 -14.13 18.12
CA THR A 56 -1.56 -13.15 17.09
C THR A 56 -0.55 -12.04 16.89
N LEU A 57 -0.09 -11.93 15.65
CA LEU A 57 0.74 -10.85 15.15
C LEU A 57 -0.12 -9.84 14.39
N LEU A 58 0.13 -8.56 14.64
CA LEU A 58 -0.43 -7.43 13.90
C LEU A 58 0.67 -6.76 13.09
N PHE A 59 0.51 -6.75 11.78
CA PHE A 59 1.33 -6.01 10.83
C PHE A 59 0.65 -4.69 10.51
N GLN A 60 1.40 -3.59 10.58
CA GLN A 60 0.94 -2.24 10.29
C GLN A 60 1.86 -1.60 9.27
N THR A 61 1.29 -1.00 8.25
CA THR A 61 1.99 -0.22 7.22
C THR A 61 1.04 0.79 6.61
N GLU A 62 1.41 1.39 5.50
CA GLU A 62 0.67 2.47 4.86
C GLU A 62 1.00 2.53 3.37
N ILE A 63 0.02 2.94 2.57
CA ILE A 63 0.23 3.32 1.17
C ILE A 63 0.26 4.83 1.09
N HIS A 64 1.26 5.35 0.39
CA HIS A 64 1.41 6.76 0.08
C HIS A 64 1.02 6.94 -1.37
N PHE A 65 0.02 7.79 -1.60
CA PHE A 65 -0.36 8.28 -2.92
C PHE A 65 0.20 9.69 -3.10
N THR A 66 1.09 9.82 -4.07
CA THR A 66 1.71 11.08 -4.48
C THR A 66 1.35 11.35 -5.93
N PRO A 67 0.32 12.18 -6.19
CA PRO A 67 -0.14 12.44 -7.54
C PRO A 67 0.90 13.24 -8.32
N ARG A 68 1.06 12.91 -9.61
CA ARG A 68 1.90 13.70 -10.53
C ARG A 68 1.32 15.09 -10.80
N ASN A 69 -0.01 15.20 -10.76
CA ASN A 69 -0.73 16.45 -11.03
C ASN A 69 -1.16 17.10 -9.71
N MET A 70 -0.86 18.40 -9.54
CA MET A 70 -1.15 19.17 -8.31
C MET A 70 -2.65 19.38 -8.01
N HIS A 71 -3.55 18.73 -8.76
CA HIS A 71 -5.01 18.82 -8.55
C HIS A 71 -5.53 17.79 -7.55
N CYS A 72 -4.70 16.83 -7.14
CA CYS A 72 -5.03 15.84 -6.12
C CYS A 72 -4.12 16.06 -4.91
N ASP A 73 -4.67 15.89 -3.72
CA ASP A 73 -3.88 15.92 -2.50
C ASP A 73 -3.11 14.61 -2.33
N HIS A 74 -1.94 14.72 -1.70
CA HIS A 74 -1.21 13.55 -1.21
C HIS A 74 -2.07 12.81 -0.18
N GLN A 75 -2.19 11.50 -0.32
CA GLN A 75 -2.96 10.68 0.60
C GLN A 75 -2.09 9.61 1.23
N LYS A 76 -2.36 9.37 2.50
CA LYS A 76 -1.75 8.28 3.27
C LYS A 76 -2.86 7.36 3.76
N ILE A 77 -2.80 6.11 3.32
CA ILE A 77 -3.83 5.11 3.57
C ILE A 77 -3.22 4.08 4.53
N PRO A 78 -3.61 4.06 5.82
CA PRO A 78 -3.10 3.08 6.77
C PRO A 78 -3.61 1.68 6.42
N LEU A 79 -2.74 0.68 6.58
CA LEU A 79 -3.03 -0.72 6.35
C LEU A 79 -2.70 -1.53 7.59
N GLU A 80 -3.59 -2.46 7.94
CA GLU A 80 -3.43 -3.38 9.05
C GLU A 80 -3.75 -4.80 8.59
N CYS A 81 -2.98 -5.77 9.07
CA CYS A 81 -3.19 -7.18 8.82
C CYS A 81 -2.83 -7.97 10.07
N SER A 82 -3.71 -8.86 10.51
CA SER A 82 -3.40 -9.80 11.58
C SER A 82 -3.15 -11.20 11.01
N ALA A 83 -2.23 -11.92 11.63
CA ALA A 83 -2.02 -13.34 11.40
C ALA A 83 -2.00 -14.08 12.74
N SER A 84 -2.68 -15.22 12.77
CA SER A 84 -2.76 -16.16 13.89
C SER A 84 -2.44 -17.57 13.43
#